data_AF-A0A7Y1W6A2-F1
#
_entry.id   AF-A0A7Y1W6A2-F1
#
_cell.length_a   1.000
_cell.length_b   1.000
_cell.length_c   1.000
_cell.angle_alpha   90.00
_cell.angle_beta   90.00
_cell.angle_gamma   90.00
#
_symmetry.space_group_name_H-M   'P 1'
#
loop_
_entity.id
_entity.type
_entity.pdbx_description
1 polymer ?
#
loop_
_entity_poly.entity_id
_entity_poly.type
_entity_poly.pdbx_seq_one_letter_code
_entity_poly.pdbx_strand_id
1 'polypeptide(L)'
;GLSLPCFVDQDVAVMSDFAAGANEEDKHYFGINWERDAALPPVADLRNAEHGDPSPDGKGTLELARGIEVGHIFQLGTKYSEAMNAVVLGEDGKSHVMPMGCYGIGVSRIVAAAIEQNHDDNGICWPRPLAPFTLALLPMNAKKSHRVRECADRLYAELLEAGVDVLYDDRDLRPGVMFNDIELIGIPYRLVIGERGIDAGELEFRARTATENETLPLDGAVEAILARLSATAKS
;
A
#
# COMPACT_ATOMS: atom_id res chain seq x y z
N GLY A 1 6.64 51.58 8.38
CA GLY A 1 7.08 50.37 7.65
C GLY A 1 7.08 49.18 8.59
N LEU A 2 7.17 47.96 8.05
CA LEU A 2 7.23 46.73 8.85
C LEU A 2 8.54 46.69 9.67
N SER A 3 8.48 46.43 10.97
CA SER A 3 9.67 46.38 11.86
C SER A 3 10.15 44.97 12.16
N LEU A 4 9.50 43.95 11.58
CA LEU A 4 9.81 42.54 11.76
C LEU A 4 10.56 42.00 10.54
N PRO A 5 11.37 40.93 10.71
CA PRO A 5 11.92 40.20 9.57
C PRO A 5 10.80 39.79 8.60
N CYS A 6 11.00 40.08 7.32
CA CYS A 6 10.07 39.76 6.26
C CYS A 6 10.80 38.92 5.21
N PHE A 7 10.13 37.88 4.73
CA PHE A 7 10.54 37.08 3.59
C PHE A 7 9.36 37.05 2.62
N VAL A 8 9.67 37.03 1.32
CA VAL A 8 8.64 36.93 0.28
C VAL A 8 8.88 35.71 -0.57
N ASP A 9 7.80 35.11 -1.07
CA ASP A 9 7.87 34.01 -2.01
C ASP A 9 8.43 34.48 -3.37
N GLN A 10 9.00 33.57 -4.15
CA GLN A 10 9.50 33.87 -5.50
C GLN A 10 8.44 34.52 -6.39
N ASP A 11 7.17 34.08 -6.29
CA ASP A 11 6.09 34.63 -7.08
C ASP A 11 5.68 36.04 -6.60
N VAL A 12 5.84 36.32 -5.31
CA VAL A 12 5.59 37.66 -4.73
C VAL A 12 6.67 38.66 -5.15
N ALA A 13 7.92 38.21 -5.27
CA ALA A 13 9.06 39.05 -5.63
C ALA A 13 8.93 39.66 -7.05
N VAL A 14 8.20 38.99 -7.94
CA VAL A 14 7.97 39.45 -9.33
C VAL A 14 6.66 40.20 -9.51
N MET A 15 5.88 40.39 -8.45
CA MET A 15 4.65 41.18 -8.51
C MET A 15 4.93 42.67 -8.77
N SER A 16 4.00 43.31 -9.46
CA SER A 16 3.95 44.75 -9.65
C SER A 16 2.51 45.24 -9.46
N ASP A 17 2.37 46.52 -9.10
CA ASP A 17 1.09 47.17 -8.82
C ASP A 17 0.18 46.41 -7.84
N PHE A 18 0.77 45.70 -6.88
CA PHE A 18 0.04 44.81 -5.99
C PHE A 18 -0.69 45.57 -4.87
N ALA A 19 -1.60 44.87 -4.20
CA ALA A 19 -2.30 45.37 -3.02
C ALA A 19 -1.75 44.71 -1.75
N ALA A 20 -1.59 45.48 -0.68
CA ALA A 20 -1.23 44.97 0.63
C ALA A 20 -1.86 45.82 1.74
N GLY A 21 -2.00 45.24 2.94
CA GLY A 21 -2.44 45.98 4.12
C GLY A 21 -1.50 47.15 4.43
N ALA A 22 -2.05 48.28 4.87
CA ALA A 22 -1.27 49.49 5.13
C ALA A 22 -0.51 49.48 6.46
N ASN A 23 -0.60 48.39 7.23
CA ASN A 23 -0.23 48.31 8.65
C ASN A 23 -1.01 49.32 9.53
N GLU A 24 -2.22 49.68 9.09
CA GLU A 24 -3.21 50.45 9.81
C GLU A 24 -4.56 49.72 9.67
N GLU A 25 -5.34 49.67 10.75
CA GLU A 25 -6.65 49.02 10.76
C GLU A 25 -7.53 49.54 9.61
N ASP A 26 -8.23 48.62 8.94
CA ASP A 26 -9.17 48.91 7.83
C ASP A 26 -8.57 49.66 6.63
N LYS A 27 -7.25 49.63 6.42
CA LYS A 27 -6.59 50.32 5.30
C LYS A 27 -5.67 49.42 4.48
N HIS A 28 -5.64 49.71 3.18
CA HIS A 28 -4.81 49.03 2.20
C HIS A 28 -4.11 50.04 1.28
N TYR A 29 -2.91 49.69 0.84
CA TYR A 29 -2.27 50.32 -0.31
C TYR A 29 -2.57 49.49 -1.57
N PHE A 30 -2.71 50.17 -2.70
CA PHE A 30 -2.89 49.60 -4.03
C PHE A 30 -1.84 50.16 -4.98
N GLY A 31 -1.46 49.40 -6.01
CA GLY A 31 -0.45 49.84 -6.96
C GLY A 31 0.96 49.83 -6.37
N ILE A 32 1.22 49.01 -5.35
CA ILE A 32 2.53 48.91 -4.70
C ILE A 32 3.53 48.27 -5.66
N ASN A 33 4.74 48.83 -5.70
CA ASN A 33 5.86 48.27 -6.46
C ASN A 33 7.09 48.14 -5.55
N TRP A 34 7.77 47.00 -5.67
CA TRP A 34 9.09 46.79 -5.07
C TRP A 34 10.08 47.85 -5.57
N GLU A 35 11.06 48.18 -4.72
CA GLU A 35 12.09 49.21 -4.89
C GLU A 35 11.58 50.67 -5.00
N ARG A 36 10.36 50.89 -5.46
CA ARG A 36 9.72 52.22 -5.47
C ARG A 36 9.09 52.56 -4.12
N ASP A 37 8.23 51.68 -3.61
CA ASP A 37 7.41 51.94 -2.41
C ASP A 37 7.90 51.17 -1.18
N ALA A 38 8.55 50.02 -1.39
CA ALA A 38 9.16 49.20 -0.35
C ALA A 38 10.37 48.44 -0.93
N ALA A 39 11.44 48.31 -0.16
CA ALA A 39 12.58 47.46 -0.53
C ALA A 39 12.15 46.00 -0.62
N LEU A 40 12.65 45.27 -1.62
CA LEU A 40 12.38 43.84 -1.77
C LEU A 40 13.05 43.05 -0.61
N PRO A 41 12.28 42.32 0.23
CA PRO A 41 12.84 41.48 1.28
C PRO A 41 13.57 40.26 0.71
N PRO A 42 14.33 39.51 1.53
CA PRO A 42 14.89 38.23 1.12
C PRO A 42 13.84 37.30 0.51
N VAL A 43 14.15 36.77 -0.67
CA VAL A 43 13.28 35.89 -1.44
C VAL A 43 13.59 34.43 -1.08
N ALA A 44 12.55 33.63 -0.89
CA ALA A 44 12.66 32.20 -0.65
C ALA A 44 11.50 31.45 -1.34
N ASP A 45 11.62 30.13 -1.48
CA ASP A 45 10.51 29.26 -1.88
C ASP A 45 9.66 28.96 -0.63
N LEU A 46 8.45 29.55 -0.56
CA LEU A 46 7.64 29.58 0.65
C LEU A 46 6.23 29.03 0.45
N ARG A 47 5.73 28.99 -0.79
CA ARG A 47 4.39 28.46 -1.10
C ARG A 47 4.43 26.96 -1.36
N ASN A 48 3.26 26.32 -1.23
CA ASN A 48 3.09 24.98 -1.77
C ASN A 48 2.93 25.06 -3.30
N ALA A 49 3.42 24.03 -3.98
CA ALA A 49 3.14 23.85 -5.40
C ALA A 49 1.66 23.46 -5.60
N GLU A 50 1.07 23.90 -6.71
CA GLU A 50 -0.28 23.58 -7.12
C GLU A 50 -0.29 22.72 -8.40
N HIS A 51 -1.41 22.05 -8.66
CA HIS A 51 -1.58 21.29 -9.88
C HIS A 51 -1.44 22.20 -11.12
N GLY A 52 -0.54 21.85 -12.02
CA GLY A 52 -0.25 22.61 -13.23
C GLY A 52 0.91 23.60 -13.10
N ASP A 53 1.49 23.79 -11.91
CA ASP A 53 2.74 24.55 -11.77
C ASP A 53 3.86 23.95 -12.62
N PRO A 54 4.79 24.77 -13.15
CA PRO A 54 5.93 24.27 -13.91
C PRO A 54 6.81 23.37 -13.05
N SER A 55 7.26 22.24 -13.61
CA SER A 55 8.19 21.36 -12.91
C SER A 55 9.52 22.08 -12.65
N PRO A 56 10.12 21.96 -11.45
CA PRO A 56 11.39 22.61 -11.12
C PRO A 56 12.58 22.08 -11.93
N ASP A 57 12.43 20.93 -12.61
CA ASP A 57 13.44 20.41 -13.55
C ASP A 57 13.32 20.98 -14.99
N GLY A 58 12.36 21.88 -15.20
CA GLY A 58 12.08 22.53 -16.48
C GLY A 58 11.31 21.68 -17.49
N LYS A 59 10.76 20.53 -17.09
CA LYS A 59 10.08 19.58 -18.00
C LYS A 59 8.64 19.34 -17.56
N GLY A 60 7.70 19.92 -18.31
CA GLY A 60 6.28 19.71 -18.07
C GLY A 60 5.76 20.42 -16.82
N THR A 61 4.67 19.90 -16.27
CA THR A 61 3.93 20.49 -15.15
C THR A 61 3.69 19.47 -14.05
N LEU A 62 3.48 19.93 -12.82
CA LEU A 62 3.25 19.09 -11.66
C LEU A 62 1.81 18.52 -11.65
N GLU A 63 1.71 17.20 -11.45
CA GLU A 63 0.48 16.51 -11.11
C GLU A 63 0.46 16.16 -9.62
N LEU A 64 -0.73 16.17 -9.01
CA LEU A 64 -0.90 15.87 -7.59
C LEU A 64 -1.61 14.53 -7.42
N ALA A 65 -1.01 13.65 -6.61
CA ALA A 65 -1.59 12.36 -6.23
C ALA A 65 -1.63 12.24 -4.70
N ARG A 66 -2.57 11.44 -4.20
CA ARG A 66 -2.64 11.08 -2.78
C ARG A 66 -1.81 9.82 -2.54
N GLY A 67 -0.97 9.85 -1.53
CA GLY A 67 -0.12 8.73 -1.14
C GLY A 67 -0.17 8.48 0.36
N ILE A 68 0.00 7.22 0.75
CA ILE A 68 0.25 6.82 2.14
C ILE A 68 1.74 6.57 2.26
N GLU A 69 2.44 7.33 3.10
CA GLU A 69 3.85 7.10 3.37
C GLU A 69 4.03 5.78 4.13
N VAL A 70 4.56 4.75 3.46
CA VAL A 70 4.85 3.44 4.08
C VAL A 70 6.29 3.28 4.55
N GLY A 71 7.16 4.21 4.17
CA GLY A 71 8.55 4.23 4.60
C GLY A 71 9.22 5.56 4.28
N HIS A 72 10.34 5.80 4.97
CA HIS A 72 11.10 7.04 4.84
C HIS A 72 12.59 6.72 5.00
N ILE A 73 13.42 7.37 4.20
CA ILE A 73 14.88 7.31 4.30
C ILE A 73 15.44 8.69 4.58
N PHE A 74 16.39 8.81 5.51
CA PHE A 74 17.02 10.08 5.85
C PHE A 74 18.53 9.97 5.82
N GLN A 75 19.17 10.97 5.23
CA GLN A 75 20.58 11.26 5.45
C GLN A 75 20.67 12.14 6.69
N LEU A 76 21.00 11.54 7.84
CA LEU A 76 21.06 12.25 9.12
C LEU A 76 22.34 13.08 9.28
N GLY A 77 23.35 12.81 8.44
CA GLY A 77 24.67 13.43 8.55
C GLY A 77 25.28 13.12 9.91
N THR A 78 25.81 14.13 10.57
CA THR A 78 26.52 13.97 11.85
C THR A 78 25.71 14.42 13.07
N LYS A 79 24.43 14.79 12.89
CA LYS A 79 23.58 15.38 13.93
C LYS A 79 23.59 14.60 15.26
N TYR A 80 23.48 13.28 15.19
CA TYR A 80 23.45 12.42 16.38
C TYR A 80 24.85 12.02 16.84
N SER A 81 25.72 11.68 15.90
CA SER A 81 27.06 11.22 16.20
C SER A 81 27.94 12.32 16.83
N GLU A 82 27.77 13.59 16.44
CA GLU A 82 28.40 14.74 17.13
C GLU A 82 27.89 14.86 18.56
N ALA A 83 26.56 14.90 18.75
CA ALA A 83 25.95 15.09 20.05
C ALA A 83 26.28 13.96 21.05
N MET A 84 26.50 12.73 20.55
CA MET A 84 26.80 11.55 21.35
C MET A 84 28.29 11.19 21.40
N ASN A 85 29.16 11.97 20.75
CA ASN A 85 30.59 11.68 20.58
C ASN A 85 30.86 10.27 20.00
N ALA A 86 30.05 9.87 19.00
CA ALA A 86 30.22 8.60 18.28
C ALA A 86 31.25 8.77 17.16
N VAL A 87 32.50 8.43 17.48
CA VAL A 87 33.66 8.63 16.60
C VAL A 87 34.35 7.32 16.24
N VAL A 88 35.02 7.30 15.08
CA VAL A 88 35.86 6.19 14.60
C VAL A 88 37.25 6.70 14.23
N LEU A 89 38.26 5.83 14.28
CA LEU A 89 39.60 6.17 13.80
C LEU A 89 39.64 6.02 12.28
N GLY A 90 39.98 7.09 11.57
CA GLY A 90 40.17 7.08 10.12
C GLY A 90 41.52 6.51 9.72
N GLU A 91 41.69 6.28 8.41
CA GLU A 91 42.96 5.83 7.83
C GLU A 91 44.11 6.82 8.04
N ASP A 92 43.80 8.10 8.26
CA ASP A 92 44.75 9.16 8.62
C ASP A 92 45.16 9.13 10.10
N GLY A 93 44.65 8.17 10.88
CA GLY A 93 44.90 8.05 12.31
C GLY A 93 44.19 9.13 13.14
N LYS A 94 43.23 9.86 12.58
CA LYS A 94 42.45 10.88 13.31
C LYS A 94 41.07 10.36 13.67
N SER A 95 40.49 11.00 14.69
CA SER A 95 39.11 10.74 15.09
C SER A 95 38.15 11.46 14.14
N HIS A 96 37.25 10.71 13.52
CA HIS A 96 36.21 11.22 12.62
C HIS A 96 34.83 10.91 13.20
N VAL A 97 33.93 11.89 13.12
CA VAL A 97 32.53 11.67 13.48
C VAL A 97 31.86 10.83 12.40
N MET A 98 31.11 9.81 12.82
CA MET A 98 30.44 8.91 11.91
C MET A 98 29.28 9.59 11.17
N PRO A 99 29.25 9.63 9.82
CA PRO A 99 28.04 10.04 9.10
C PRO A 99 26.98 8.95 9.23
N MET A 100 25.73 9.37 9.43
CA MET A 100 24.60 8.48 9.70
C MET A 100 23.52 8.60 8.63
N GLY A 101 22.89 7.47 8.34
CA GLY A 101 21.61 7.38 7.64
C GLY A 101 20.63 6.56 8.47
N CYS A 102 19.33 6.79 8.30
CA CYS A 102 18.31 5.92 8.86
C CYS A 102 17.26 5.56 7.81
N TYR A 103 16.67 4.38 7.98
CA TYR A 103 15.73 3.77 7.05
C TYR A 103 14.59 3.19 7.87
N GLY A 104 13.37 3.67 7.64
CA GLY A 104 12.18 3.26 8.37
C GLY A 104 11.10 2.74 7.43
N ILE A 105 10.47 1.64 7.81
CA ILE A 105 9.29 1.09 7.14
C ILE A 105 8.21 0.85 8.17
N GLY A 106 7.01 1.36 7.92
CA GLY A 106 5.84 1.14 8.77
C GLY A 106 5.21 -0.22 8.48
N VAL A 107 5.73 -1.30 9.07
CA VAL A 107 5.28 -2.67 8.80
C VAL A 107 3.77 -2.84 8.97
N SER A 108 3.20 -2.40 10.10
CA SER A 108 1.74 -2.45 10.31
C SER A 108 0.96 -1.53 9.37
N ARG A 109 1.57 -0.42 8.94
CA ARG A 109 0.96 0.52 7.99
C ARG A 109 0.90 -0.06 6.58
N ILE A 110 1.88 -0.86 6.17
CA ILE A 110 1.87 -1.56 4.87
C ILE A 110 0.65 -2.47 4.76
N VAL A 111 0.29 -3.19 5.82
CA VAL A 111 -0.90 -4.06 5.80
C VAL A 111 -2.16 -3.24 5.49
N ALA A 112 -2.37 -2.12 6.20
CA ALA A 112 -3.52 -1.25 5.94
C ALA A 112 -3.47 -0.59 4.55
N ALA A 113 -2.29 -0.14 4.11
CA ALA A 113 -2.13 0.47 2.78
C ALA A 113 -2.37 -0.54 1.64
N ALA A 114 -2.01 -1.81 1.84
CA ALA A 114 -2.31 -2.87 0.88
C ALA A 114 -3.82 -3.13 0.77
N ILE A 115 -4.56 -3.12 1.89
CA ILE A 115 -6.03 -3.24 1.86
C ILE A 115 -6.65 -2.00 1.19
N GLU A 116 -6.21 -0.80 1.54
CA GLU A 116 -6.73 0.46 0.96
C GLU A 116 -6.63 0.47 -0.58
N GLN A 117 -5.53 -0.07 -1.13
CA GLN A 117 -5.33 -0.16 -2.58
C GLN A 117 -5.98 -1.38 -3.22
N ASN A 118 -6.26 -2.44 -2.46
CA ASN A 118 -6.70 -3.73 -2.99
C ASN A 118 -7.90 -4.27 -2.18
N HIS A 119 -9.08 -3.74 -2.45
CA HIS A 119 -10.36 -4.21 -1.92
C HIS A 119 -11.47 -4.02 -2.94
N ASP A 120 -12.61 -4.67 -2.71
CA ASP A 120 -13.87 -4.42 -3.40
C ASP A 120 -15.04 -4.39 -2.40
N ASP A 121 -16.26 -4.27 -2.90
CA ASP A 121 -17.47 -4.21 -2.07
C ASP A 121 -17.68 -5.46 -1.19
N ASN A 122 -17.05 -6.58 -1.52
CA ASN A 122 -17.15 -7.86 -0.80
C ASN A 122 -15.98 -8.09 0.17
N GLY A 123 -14.96 -7.24 0.19
CA GLY A 123 -13.87 -7.29 1.17
C GLY A 123 -12.47 -7.16 0.59
N ILE A 124 -11.50 -7.78 1.27
CA ILE A 124 -10.07 -7.61 0.97
C ILE A 124 -9.70 -8.39 -0.30
N CYS A 125 -8.81 -7.83 -1.12
CA CYS A 125 -8.19 -8.51 -2.26
C CYS A 125 -6.66 -8.53 -2.07
N TRP A 126 -6.14 -9.48 -1.30
CA TRP A 126 -4.73 -9.48 -0.95
C TRP A 126 -3.80 -9.62 -2.17
N PRO A 127 -2.73 -8.80 -2.25
CA PRO A 127 -1.56 -9.19 -3.02
C PRO A 127 -1.03 -10.53 -2.48
N ARG A 128 -0.66 -11.44 -3.38
CA ARG A 128 -0.27 -12.82 -3.02
C ARG A 128 0.73 -12.93 -1.86
N PRO A 129 1.81 -12.13 -1.79
CA PRO A 129 2.78 -12.24 -0.69
C PRO A 129 2.24 -11.83 0.68
N LEU A 130 1.09 -11.16 0.74
CA LEU A 130 0.45 -10.66 1.97
C LEU A 130 -0.80 -11.45 2.35
N ALA A 131 -1.27 -12.35 1.48
CA ALA A 131 -2.45 -13.15 1.77
C ALA A 131 -2.18 -14.07 2.97
N PRO A 132 -3.12 -14.18 3.92
CA PRO A 132 -2.92 -14.98 5.13
C PRO A 132 -2.89 -16.50 4.85
N PHE A 133 -3.53 -16.92 3.76
CA PHE A 133 -3.52 -18.27 3.21
C PHE A 133 -3.57 -18.13 1.69
N THR A 134 -3.11 -19.15 0.96
CA THR A 134 -3.18 -19.17 -0.51
C THR A 134 -4.56 -19.63 -0.98
N LEU A 135 -5.10 -20.70 -0.38
CA LEU A 135 -6.34 -21.34 -0.80
C LEU A 135 -7.28 -21.56 0.40
N ALA A 136 -8.57 -21.32 0.23
CA ALA A 136 -9.62 -21.73 1.17
C ALA A 136 -10.31 -23.00 0.67
N LEU A 137 -10.28 -24.06 1.47
CA LEU A 137 -10.96 -25.32 1.21
C LEU A 137 -12.31 -25.34 1.92
N LEU A 138 -13.40 -25.49 1.14
CA LEU A 138 -14.77 -25.32 1.59
C LEU A 138 -15.57 -26.62 1.40
N PRO A 139 -15.65 -27.50 2.42
CA PRO A 139 -16.39 -28.76 2.35
C PRO A 139 -17.90 -28.59 2.67
N MET A 140 -18.76 -28.73 1.66
CA MET A 140 -20.20 -28.51 1.81
C MET A 140 -20.86 -29.63 2.61
N ASN A 141 -21.48 -29.28 3.74
CA ASN A 141 -22.18 -30.22 4.61
C ASN A 141 -21.31 -31.40 5.09
N ALA A 142 -20.01 -31.18 5.33
CA ALA A 142 -19.03 -32.21 5.71
C ALA A 142 -19.46 -33.05 6.94
N LYS A 143 -20.19 -32.44 7.89
CA LYS A 143 -20.73 -33.17 9.05
C LYS A 143 -21.75 -34.26 8.70
N LYS A 144 -22.47 -34.09 7.59
CA LYS A 144 -23.52 -35.03 7.14
C LYS A 144 -23.02 -35.96 6.04
N SER A 145 -21.98 -35.58 5.31
CA SER A 145 -21.41 -36.36 4.22
C SER A 145 -20.01 -36.86 4.57
N HIS A 146 -19.90 -38.17 4.79
CA HIS A 146 -18.60 -38.82 4.95
C HIS A 146 -17.72 -38.64 3.71
N ARG A 147 -18.31 -38.72 2.51
CA ARG A 147 -17.59 -38.60 1.23
C ARG A 147 -16.97 -37.23 1.06
N VAL A 148 -17.71 -36.16 1.37
CA VAL A 148 -17.19 -34.78 1.31
C VAL A 148 -16.06 -34.60 2.31
N ARG A 149 -16.24 -35.06 3.55
CA ARG A 149 -15.21 -34.95 4.59
C ARG A 149 -13.93 -35.68 4.19
N GLU A 150 -14.03 -36.94 3.78
CA GLU A 150 -12.89 -37.75 3.37
C GLU A 150 -12.16 -37.14 2.15
N CYS A 151 -12.91 -36.64 1.17
CA CYS A 151 -12.34 -35.95 0.02
C CYS A 151 -11.61 -34.66 0.43
N ALA A 152 -12.20 -33.86 1.34
CA ALA A 152 -11.61 -32.62 1.81
C ALA A 152 -10.36 -32.87 2.65
N ASP A 153 -10.39 -33.82 3.59
CA ASP A 153 -9.24 -34.17 4.44
C ASP A 153 -8.06 -34.67 3.58
N ARG A 154 -8.35 -35.47 2.55
CA ARG A 154 -7.33 -35.93 1.58
C ARG A 154 -6.72 -34.77 0.81
N LEU A 155 -7.54 -33.91 0.19
CA LEU A 155 -7.06 -32.78 -0.60
C LEU A 155 -6.29 -31.77 0.26
N TYR A 156 -6.73 -31.53 1.50
CA TYR A 156 -6.03 -30.69 2.46
C TYR A 156 -4.62 -31.22 2.72
N ALA A 157 -4.48 -32.51 3.03
CA ALA A 157 -3.19 -33.14 3.28
C ALA A 157 -2.27 -33.07 2.04
N GLU A 158 -2.78 -33.43 0.86
CA GLU A 158 -2.01 -33.41 -0.39
C GLU A 158 -1.55 -31.99 -0.79
N LEU A 159 -2.39 -30.97 -0.59
CA LEU A 159 -2.05 -29.58 -0.87
C LEU A 159 -1.00 -29.02 0.10
N LEU A 160 -1.10 -29.35 1.39
CA LEU A 160 -0.07 -29.00 2.37
C LEU A 160 1.27 -29.67 2.05
N GLU A 161 1.26 -30.94 1.64
CA GLU A 161 2.47 -31.67 1.21
C GLU A 161 3.10 -31.02 -0.03
N ALA A 162 2.27 -30.48 -0.93
CA ALA A 162 2.70 -29.68 -2.07
C ALA A 162 3.15 -28.24 -1.71
N GLY A 163 3.13 -27.85 -0.43
CA GLY A 163 3.59 -26.55 0.05
C GLY A 163 2.58 -25.40 -0.14
N VAL A 164 1.31 -25.71 -0.40
CA VAL A 164 0.25 -24.70 -0.47
C VAL A 164 -0.22 -24.40 0.95
N ASP A 165 -0.30 -23.12 1.31
CA ASP A 165 -0.90 -22.70 2.57
C ASP A 165 -2.43 -22.67 2.43
N VAL A 166 -3.13 -23.54 3.16
CA VAL A 166 -4.56 -23.81 2.98
C VAL A 166 -5.33 -23.51 4.27
N LEU A 167 -6.34 -22.65 4.18
CA LEU A 167 -7.37 -22.55 5.20
C LEU A 167 -8.42 -23.64 4.97
N TYR A 168 -8.63 -24.51 5.95
CA TYR A 168 -9.72 -25.49 5.93
C TYR A 168 -10.92 -24.98 6.72
N ASP A 169 -12.03 -24.69 6.07
CA ASP A 169 -13.25 -24.24 6.74
C ASP A 169 -14.12 -25.44 7.17
N ASP A 170 -13.80 -26.02 8.32
CA ASP A 170 -14.50 -27.17 8.91
C ASP A 170 -15.74 -26.78 9.75
N ARG A 171 -16.13 -25.50 9.71
CA ARG A 171 -17.23 -24.96 10.51
C ARG A 171 -18.58 -25.44 9.97
N ASP A 172 -19.53 -25.61 10.88
CA ASP A 172 -20.91 -26.04 10.55
C ASP A 172 -21.81 -24.87 10.20
N LEU A 173 -21.47 -24.21 9.09
CA LEU A 173 -22.14 -23.00 8.64
C LEU A 173 -22.97 -23.25 7.38
N ARG A 174 -23.94 -22.36 7.15
CA ARG A 174 -24.65 -22.32 5.87
C ARG A 174 -23.69 -21.85 4.78
N PRO A 175 -23.74 -22.41 3.55
CA PRO A 175 -22.80 -22.07 2.48
C PRO A 175 -22.67 -20.57 2.23
N GLY A 176 -23.78 -19.82 2.24
CA GLY A 176 -23.75 -18.37 2.03
C GLY A 176 -22.96 -17.59 3.09
N VAL A 177 -22.99 -18.01 4.36
CA VAL A 177 -22.19 -17.37 5.43
C VAL A 177 -20.72 -17.67 5.23
N MET A 178 -20.41 -18.94 4.96
CA MET A 178 -19.05 -19.39 4.74
C MET A 178 -18.41 -18.72 3.51
N PHE A 179 -19.14 -18.57 2.39
CA PHE A 179 -18.64 -17.82 1.23
C PHE A 179 -18.38 -16.34 1.55
N ASN A 180 -19.32 -15.69 2.26
CA ASN A 180 -19.17 -14.29 2.64
C ASN A 180 -17.95 -14.08 3.55
N ASP A 181 -17.70 -14.98 4.51
CA ASP A 181 -16.52 -14.90 5.38
C ASP A 181 -15.21 -15.04 4.60
N ILE A 182 -15.12 -16.02 3.70
CA ILE A 182 -13.90 -16.24 2.89
C ILE A 182 -13.66 -15.08 1.91
N GLU A 183 -14.72 -14.53 1.31
CA GLU A 183 -14.61 -13.36 0.44
C GLU A 183 -14.18 -12.10 1.22
N LEU A 184 -14.70 -11.93 2.44
CA LEU A 184 -14.35 -10.81 3.31
C LEU A 184 -12.88 -10.86 3.76
N ILE A 185 -12.41 -12.03 4.19
CA ILE A 185 -11.01 -12.26 4.61
C ILE A 185 -10.04 -12.10 3.43
N GLY A 186 -10.52 -12.34 2.20
CA GLY A 186 -9.79 -12.05 0.96
C GLY A 186 -8.83 -13.14 0.51
N ILE A 187 -9.09 -14.40 0.88
CA ILE A 187 -8.20 -15.51 0.49
C ILE A 187 -8.19 -15.65 -1.05
N PRO A 188 -7.01 -15.63 -1.71
CA PRO A 188 -6.92 -15.46 -3.16
C PRO A 188 -7.64 -16.52 -3.99
N TYR A 189 -7.76 -17.74 -3.48
CA TYR A 189 -8.45 -18.83 -4.16
C TYR A 189 -9.37 -19.56 -3.20
N ARG A 190 -10.48 -20.07 -3.71
CA ARG A 190 -11.36 -21.00 -2.99
C ARG A 190 -11.60 -22.26 -3.80
N LEU A 191 -11.71 -23.39 -3.10
CA LEU A 191 -12.06 -24.70 -3.64
C LEU A 191 -13.26 -25.24 -2.88
N VAL A 192 -14.37 -25.46 -3.57
CA VAL A 192 -15.61 -25.95 -2.98
C VAL A 192 -15.78 -27.44 -3.31
N ILE A 193 -16.05 -28.22 -2.27
CA ILE A 193 -16.26 -29.67 -2.37
C ILE A 193 -17.70 -29.96 -1.96
N GLY A 194 -18.47 -30.63 -2.81
CA GLY A 194 -19.83 -31.06 -2.48
C GLY A 194 -20.18 -32.39 -3.14
N GLU A 195 -21.20 -33.08 -2.62
CA GLU A 195 -21.63 -34.40 -3.11
C GLU A 195 -21.86 -34.43 -4.63
N ARG A 196 -22.55 -33.41 -5.18
CA ARG A 196 -22.81 -33.33 -6.63
C ARG A 196 -21.53 -33.23 -7.47
N GLY A 197 -20.54 -32.48 -6.98
CA GLY A 197 -19.24 -32.37 -7.64
C GLY A 197 -18.50 -33.70 -7.57
N ILE A 198 -18.49 -34.36 -6.41
CA ILE A 198 -17.88 -35.69 -6.26
C ILE A 198 -18.53 -36.72 -7.19
N ASP A 199 -19.86 -36.71 -7.32
CA ASP A 199 -20.58 -37.61 -8.24
C ASP A 199 -20.26 -37.33 -9.72
N ALA A 200 -19.98 -36.07 -10.08
CA ALA A 200 -19.53 -35.67 -11.41
C ALA A 200 -18.02 -35.84 -11.64
N GLY A 201 -17.24 -36.12 -10.60
CA GLY A 201 -15.77 -36.15 -10.66
C GLY A 201 -15.14 -34.77 -10.79
N GLU A 202 -15.77 -33.75 -10.19
CA GLU A 202 -15.45 -32.33 -10.37
C GLU A 202 -15.37 -31.55 -9.04
N LEU A 203 -14.62 -30.46 -9.05
CA LEU A 203 -14.44 -29.50 -7.96
C LEU A 203 -14.69 -28.09 -8.49
N GLU A 204 -15.31 -27.23 -7.68
CA GLU A 204 -15.52 -25.83 -8.05
C GLU A 204 -14.37 -24.98 -7.50
N PHE A 205 -13.63 -24.32 -8.38
CA PHE A 205 -12.49 -23.48 -8.07
C PHE A 205 -12.77 -22.04 -8.49
N ARG A 206 -12.37 -21.06 -7.69
CA ARG A 206 -12.50 -19.65 -8.07
C ARG A 206 -11.42 -18.80 -7.45
N ALA A 207 -10.83 -17.91 -8.25
CA ALA A 207 -10.00 -16.82 -7.73
C ALA A 207 -10.88 -15.72 -7.12
N ARG A 208 -10.42 -15.09 -6.04
CA ARG A 208 -11.15 -14.04 -5.30
C ARG A 208 -11.59 -12.87 -6.19
N THR A 209 -10.83 -12.57 -7.22
CA THR A 209 -11.08 -11.48 -8.18
C THR A 209 -11.77 -11.94 -9.46
N ALA A 210 -11.97 -13.24 -9.66
CA ALA A 210 -12.67 -13.75 -10.83
C ALA A 210 -14.19 -13.56 -10.70
N THR A 211 -14.88 -13.30 -11.81
CA THR A 211 -16.34 -13.16 -11.85
C THR A 211 -17.06 -14.51 -11.89
N GLU A 212 -16.45 -15.51 -12.52
CA GLU A 212 -17.04 -16.84 -12.71
C GLU A 212 -16.27 -17.92 -11.96
N ASN A 213 -16.97 -19.02 -11.68
CA ASN A 213 -16.38 -20.23 -11.14
C ASN A 213 -15.78 -21.07 -12.28
N GLU A 214 -14.64 -21.70 -12.00
CA GLU A 214 -14.03 -22.72 -12.83
C GLU A 214 -14.37 -24.10 -12.27
N THR A 215 -14.50 -25.09 -13.15
CA THR A 215 -14.60 -26.50 -12.78
C THR A 215 -13.26 -27.18 -12.99
N LEU A 216 -12.71 -27.81 -11.95
CA LEU A 216 -11.51 -28.63 -12.01
C LEU A 216 -11.86 -30.12 -11.87
N PRO A 217 -11.14 -31.03 -12.53
CA PRO A 217 -11.33 -32.46 -12.31
C PRO A 217 -10.92 -32.85 -10.89
N LEU A 218 -11.65 -33.78 -10.29
CA LEU A 218 -11.34 -34.35 -8.98
C LEU A 218 -10.11 -35.27 -9.06
N ASP A 219 -9.98 -36.00 -10.17
CA ASP A 219 -8.78 -36.77 -10.48
C ASP A 219 -7.68 -35.81 -10.97
N GLY A 220 -6.48 -35.92 -10.41
CA GLY A 220 -5.40 -34.96 -10.67
C GLY A 220 -5.64 -33.54 -10.12
N ALA A 221 -6.59 -33.35 -9.19
CA ALA A 221 -6.98 -32.03 -8.67
C ALA A 221 -5.81 -31.19 -8.16
N VAL A 222 -4.88 -31.80 -7.42
CA VAL A 222 -3.71 -31.11 -6.83
C VAL A 222 -2.85 -30.48 -7.92
N GLU A 223 -2.54 -31.21 -8.98
CA GLU A 223 -1.74 -30.72 -10.11
C GLU A 223 -2.46 -29.57 -10.84
N ALA A 224 -3.77 -29.71 -11.06
CA ALA A 224 -4.58 -28.67 -11.68
C ALA A 224 -4.59 -27.37 -10.84
N ILE A 225 -4.74 -27.49 -9.52
CA ILE A 225 -4.70 -26.35 -8.60
C ILE A 225 -3.32 -25.69 -8.64
N LEU A 226 -2.23 -26.45 -8.51
CA LEU A 226 -0.86 -25.91 -8.58
C LEU A 226 -0.58 -25.18 -9.90
N ALA A 227 -1.12 -25.66 -11.01
CA ALA A 227 -1.02 -24.98 -12.30
C ALA A 227 -1.71 -23.59 -12.27
N ARG A 228 -2.88 -23.45 -11.63
CA ARG A 228 -3.57 -22.15 -11.48
C ARG A 228 -2.82 -21.23 -10.51
N LEU A 229 -2.31 -21.78 -9.41
CA LEU A 229 -1.54 -21.02 -8.43
C LEU A 229 -0.24 -20.46 -9.04
N SER A 230 0.41 -21.19 -9.95
CA SER A 230 1.65 -20.74 -10.60
C SER A 230 1.43 -19.82 -11.82
N ALA A 231 0.38 -20.05 -12.63
CA ALA A 231 0.08 -19.22 -13.80
C ALA A 231 -0.13 -17.74 -13.43
N THR A 232 -0.81 -17.50 -12.31
CA THR A 232 -1.13 -16.15 -11.83
C THR A 232 0.01 -15.56 -10.97
N ALA A 233 1.16 -16.25 -10.82
CA ALA A 233 2.36 -15.73 -10.16
C ALA A 233 3.26 -14.89 -11.09
N LYS A 234 3.03 -14.96 -12.40
CA LYS A 234 3.83 -14.28 -13.44
C LYS A 234 3.20 -12.97 -13.94
N SER A 235 2.02 -12.63 -13.46
CA SER A 235 1.33 -11.35 -13.67
C SER A 235 1.43 -10.49 -12.44
#